data_AF-A0A3N4A115-F1
#
_entry.id   AF-A0A3N4A115-F1
#
_cell.length_a   1.000
_cell.length_b   1.000
_cell.length_c   1.000
_cell.angle_alpha   90.00
_cell.angle_beta   90.00
_cell.angle_gamma   90.00
#
_symmetry.space_group_name_H-M   'P 1'
#
loop_
_entity.id
_entity.type
_entity.pdbx_description
1 polymer ?
#
loop_
_entity_poly.entity_id
_entity_poly.type
_entity_poly.pdbx_seq_one_letter_code
_entity_poly.pdbx_strand_id
1 'polypeptide(L)'
;MTNAPQNPQYPEPGNKYGTSGYDPNQNFEMSKPPQVDRLRQMTLASMAIYLLSGVLGIIYIFSGSGREDMQQQLEGQDLGGLSVDDALMAGAISATVVSVLLMAVALVLYILVLVGIKKRWGWARILGIVLAILGVLFVGIALFSGTPMAGGLGILVLVLDVLFVLVNVYWLVLAFNGKVGAWFARRN
;
A
#
# COMPACT_ATOMS: atom_id res chain seq x y z
N MET A 1 37.16 39.01 -44.89
CA MET A 1 36.73 38.86 -43.48
C MET A 1 35.64 39.89 -43.22
N THR A 2 34.37 39.49 -43.34
CA THR A 2 33.22 40.38 -43.20
C THR A 2 32.63 40.22 -41.80
N ASN A 3 32.87 41.21 -40.94
CA ASN A 3 32.26 41.31 -39.61
C ASN A 3 30.77 41.62 -39.76
N ALA A 4 29.90 40.75 -39.24
CA ALA A 4 28.48 41.04 -39.10
C ALA A 4 28.25 42.03 -37.94
N PRO A 5 27.38 43.04 -38.08
CA PRO A 5 27.09 43.97 -36.99
C PRO A 5 26.39 43.26 -35.82
N GLN A 6 26.98 43.38 -34.63
CA GLN A 6 26.35 42.96 -33.37
C GLN A 6 25.14 43.85 -33.09
N ASN A 7 23.97 43.25 -33.03
CA ASN A 7 22.71 43.93 -32.72
C ASN A 7 22.71 44.29 -31.22
N PRO A 8 22.45 45.56 -30.83
CA PRO A 8 22.45 45.95 -29.42
C PRO A 8 21.33 45.25 -28.64
N GLN A 9 21.73 44.50 -27.62
CA GLN A 9 20.83 43.77 -26.72
C GLN A 9 20.27 44.78 -25.70
N TYR A 10 19.05 45.26 -25.94
CA TYR A 10 18.35 46.16 -25.02
C TYR A 10 17.95 45.40 -23.74
N PRO A 11 18.12 45.97 -22.53
CA PRO A 11 17.61 45.39 -21.30
C PRO A 11 16.08 45.38 -21.33
N GLU A 12 15.46 44.22 -21.09
CA GLU A 12 14.01 44.14 -20.97
C GLU A 12 13.52 44.98 -19.77
N PRO A 13 12.48 45.83 -19.95
CA PRO A 13 11.88 46.57 -18.85
C PRO A 13 11.22 45.61 -17.85
N GLY A 14 11.73 45.57 -16.62
CA GLY A 14 11.12 44.80 -15.54
C GLY A 14 9.70 45.29 -15.22
N ASN A 15 8.72 44.40 -15.34
CA ASN A 15 7.31 44.73 -15.13
C ASN A 15 7.02 45.05 -13.65
N LYS A 16 6.62 46.31 -13.40
CA LYS A 16 6.29 46.89 -12.08
C LYS A 16 5.16 46.18 -11.32
N TYR A 17 4.34 45.36 -11.99
CA TYR A 17 3.19 44.67 -11.41
C TYR A 17 3.34 43.14 -11.34
N GLY A 18 4.55 42.60 -11.52
CA GLY A 18 4.83 41.16 -11.32
C GLY A 18 4.20 40.22 -12.35
N THR A 19 3.55 40.74 -13.38
CA THR A 19 3.05 39.95 -14.50
C THR A 19 4.15 39.82 -15.55
N SER A 20 5.00 38.80 -15.42
CA SER A 20 5.83 38.36 -16.54
C SER A 20 4.93 38.00 -17.73
N GLY A 21 5.36 38.31 -18.96
CA GLY A 21 4.64 37.93 -20.17
C GLY A 21 4.40 36.42 -20.19
N TYR A 22 3.23 35.99 -20.69
CA TYR A 22 2.94 34.57 -20.87
C TYR A 22 3.96 33.98 -21.84
N ASP A 23 4.88 33.17 -21.31
CA ASP A 23 5.82 32.42 -22.12
C ASP A 23 5.27 31.01 -22.33
N PRO A 24 4.77 30.67 -23.54
CA PRO A 24 4.23 29.35 -23.85
C PRO A 24 5.27 28.22 -23.76
N ASN A 25 6.56 28.54 -23.69
CA ASN A 25 7.65 27.58 -23.48
C ASN A 25 8.11 27.51 -22.02
N GLN A 26 7.48 28.28 -21.12
CA GLN A 26 7.80 28.27 -19.70
C GLN A 26 7.30 26.96 -19.08
N ASN A 27 8.22 25.99 -18.97
CA ASN A 27 8.01 24.81 -18.18
C ASN A 27 7.88 25.22 -16.71
N PHE A 28 6.65 25.40 -16.23
CA PHE A 28 6.37 25.47 -14.81
C PHE A 28 6.76 24.13 -14.19
N GLU A 29 7.98 24.04 -13.66
CA GLU A 29 8.39 22.95 -12.78
C GLU A 29 7.46 22.98 -11.55
N MET A 30 6.32 22.29 -11.63
CA MET A 30 5.50 22.09 -10.44
C MET A 30 6.34 21.29 -9.45
N SER A 31 6.69 21.95 -8.36
CA SER A 31 7.23 21.31 -7.18
C SER A 31 6.37 20.11 -6.81
N LYS A 32 7.02 19.01 -6.41
CA LYS A 32 6.35 17.77 -6.07
C LYS A 32 5.22 18.06 -5.05
N PRO A 33 3.95 17.69 -5.34
CA PRO A 33 2.87 17.93 -4.40
C PRO A 33 3.14 17.18 -3.08
N PRO A 34 2.91 17.80 -1.91
CA PRO A 34 3.12 17.14 -0.62
C PRO A 34 2.23 15.90 -0.45
N GLN A 35 1.11 15.82 -1.18
CA GLN A 35 0.23 14.65 -1.23
C GLN A 35 0.93 13.41 -1.77
N VAL A 36 1.93 13.55 -2.64
CA VAL A 36 2.72 12.41 -3.16
C VAL A 36 3.62 11.83 -2.08
N ASP A 37 4.18 12.68 -1.21
CA ASP A 37 4.93 12.22 -0.04
C ASP A 37 4.04 11.52 0.97
N ARG A 38 2.84 12.08 1.22
CA ARG A 38 1.83 11.40 2.04
C ARG A 38 1.43 10.05 1.44
N LEU A 39 1.23 9.96 0.13
CA LEU A 39 0.89 8.70 -0.55
C LEU A 39 1.97 7.64 -0.29
N ARG A 40 3.25 8.01 -0.41
CA ARG A 40 4.39 7.11 -0.11
C ARG A 40 4.41 6.70 1.36
N GLN A 41 4.21 7.64 2.29
CA GLN A 41 4.16 7.35 3.73
C GLN A 41 3.02 6.37 4.05
N MET A 42 1.84 6.57 3.48
CA MET A 42 0.69 5.70 3.68
C MET A 42 0.93 4.31 3.06
N THR A 43 1.60 4.21 1.91
CA THR A 43 2.01 2.89 1.36
C THR A 43 2.96 2.15 2.31
N LEU A 44 3.94 2.85 2.90
CA LEU A 44 4.85 2.25 3.88
C LEU A 44 4.12 1.83 5.16
N ALA A 45 3.22 2.67 5.67
CA ALA A 45 2.41 2.35 6.84
C ALA A 45 1.53 1.12 6.59
N SER A 46 0.83 1.08 5.46
CA SER A 46 -0.01 -0.06 5.05
C SER A 46 0.81 -1.36 4.96
N MET A 47 1.99 -1.28 4.32
CA MET A 47 2.90 -2.42 4.20
C MET A 47 3.36 -2.90 5.59
N ALA A 48 3.77 -1.99 6.47
CA ALA A 48 4.23 -2.34 7.80
C ALA A 48 3.13 -2.98 8.65
N ILE A 49 1.92 -2.42 8.62
CA ILE A 49 0.77 -2.97 9.34
C ILE A 49 0.42 -4.36 8.80
N TYR A 50 0.33 -4.53 7.49
CA TYR A 50 0.05 -5.82 6.86
C TYR A 50 1.07 -6.89 7.25
N LEU A 51 2.36 -6.56 7.22
CA LEU A 51 3.41 -7.50 7.62
C LEU A 51 3.32 -7.84 9.11
N LEU A 52 3.07 -6.85 9.96
CA LEU A 52 2.91 -7.05 11.40
C LEU A 52 1.71 -7.95 11.71
N SER A 53 0.54 -7.67 11.11
CA SER A 53 -0.64 -8.52 11.24
C SER A 53 -0.38 -9.95 10.76
N GLY A 54 0.33 -10.12 9.64
CA GLY A 54 0.72 -11.44 9.11
C GLY A 54 1.62 -12.22 10.07
N VAL A 55 2.64 -11.57 10.64
CA VAL A 55 3.53 -12.19 11.66
C VAL A 55 2.74 -12.58 12.90
N LEU A 56 1.85 -11.71 13.38
CA LEU A 56 1.00 -12.02 14.54
C LEU A 56 0.03 -13.17 14.25
N GLY A 57 -0.51 -13.25 13.04
CA GLY A 57 -1.32 -14.38 12.58
C GLY A 57 -0.55 -15.70 12.59
N ILE A 58 0.71 -15.70 12.15
CA ILE A 58 1.57 -16.89 12.23
C ILE A 58 1.85 -17.26 13.69
N ILE A 59 2.14 -16.30 14.56
CA ILE A 59 2.32 -16.54 15.99
C ILE A 59 1.04 -17.14 16.59
N TYR A 60 -0.14 -16.66 16.18
CA TYR A 60 -1.42 -17.18 16.64
C TYR A 60 -1.61 -18.66 16.28
N ILE A 61 -1.29 -19.06 15.04
CA ILE A 61 -1.42 -20.46 14.57
C ILE A 61 -0.70 -21.45 15.50
N PHE A 62 0.46 -21.07 16.05
CA PHE A 62 1.25 -21.92 16.94
C PHE A 62 0.96 -21.70 18.44
N SER A 63 0.04 -20.79 18.78
CA SER A 63 -0.38 -20.55 20.16
C SER A 63 -1.37 -21.61 20.66
N GLY A 64 -1.58 -21.68 21.98
CA GLY A 64 -2.60 -22.56 22.57
C GLY A 64 -4.00 -22.28 22.00
N SER A 65 -4.39 -21.00 21.95
CA SER A 65 -5.68 -20.58 21.39
C SER A 65 -5.85 -20.92 19.91
N GLY A 66 -4.81 -20.72 19.09
CA GLY A 66 -4.88 -21.09 17.67
C GLY A 66 -4.98 -22.60 17.44
N ARG A 67 -4.32 -23.40 18.28
CA ARG A 67 -4.49 -24.87 18.25
C ARG A 67 -5.89 -25.30 18.64
N GLU A 68 -6.47 -24.70 19.68
CA GLU A 68 -7.85 -24.96 20.10
C GLU A 68 -8.85 -24.63 18.99
N ASP A 69 -8.71 -23.48 18.34
CA ASP A 69 -9.57 -23.08 17.21
C ASP A 69 -9.43 -24.01 16.01
N MET A 70 -8.22 -24.46 15.71
CA MET A 70 -7.98 -25.43 14.63
C MET A 70 -8.56 -26.79 14.99
N GLN A 71 -8.47 -27.20 16.26
CA GLN A 71 -9.07 -28.45 16.72
C GLN A 71 -10.60 -28.40 16.58
N GLN A 72 -11.23 -27.30 16.99
CA GLN A 72 -12.66 -27.07 16.79
C GLN A 72 -13.06 -27.09 15.30
N GLN A 73 -12.19 -26.63 14.41
CA GLN A 73 -12.44 -26.71 12.97
C GLN A 73 -12.36 -28.16 12.44
N LEU A 74 -11.48 -28.98 13.01
CA LEU A 74 -11.33 -30.40 12.64
C LEU A 74 -12.39 -31.30 13.31
N GLU A 75 -13.05 -30.83 14.37
CA GLU A 75 -14.15 -31.56 15.00
C GLU A 75 -15.27 -31.83 13.98
N GLY A 76 -15.58 -33.11 13.77
CA GLY A 76 -16.58 -33.55 12.81
C GLY A 76 -16.11 -33.62 11.36
N GLN A 77 -14.83 -33.37 11.06
CA GLN A 77 -14.24 -33.63 9.75
C GLN A 77 -13.76 -35.08 9.63
N ASP A 78 -13.91 -35.67 8.45
CA ASP A 78 -13.26 -36.94 8.13
C ASP A 78 -11.77 -36.69 7.84
N LEU A 79 -10.91 -37.17 8.73
CA LEU A 79 -9.46 -36.97 8.65
C LEU A 79 -8.75 -38.01 7.76
N GLY A 80 -9.50 -38.89 7.08
CA GLY A 80 -8.92 -39.83 6.11
C GLY A 80 -7.91 -40.80 6.73
N GLY A 81 -8.09 -41.12 8.01
CA GLY A 81 -7.19 -42.00 8.77
C GLY A 81 -5.98 -41.32 9.42
N LEU A 82 -5.84 -39.99 9.31
CA LEU A 82 -4.84 -39.23 10.07
C LEU A 82 -5.23 -39.14 11.55
N SER A 83 -4.23 -39.07 12.43
CA SER A 83 -4.45 -38.67 13.82
C SER A 83 -4.82 -37.17 13.87
N VAL A 84 -5.56 -36.77 14.90
CA VAL A 84 -5.92 -35.36 15.12
C VAL A 84 -4.66 -34.49 15.24
N ASP A 85 -3.64 -34.98 15.94
CA ASP A 85 -2.37 -34.26 16.13
C ASP A 85 -1.60 -34.07 14.80
N ASP A 86 -1.57 -35.10 13.94
CA ASP A 86 -0.95 -34.99 12.61
C ASP A 86 -1.71 -34.00 11.71
N ALA A 87 -3.05 -34.04 11.75
CA ALA A 87 -3.90 -33.12 11.00
C ALA A 87 -3.72 -31.67 11.47
N LEU A 88 -3.65 -31.43 12.78
CA LEU A 88 -3.35 -30.11 13.35
C LEU A 88 -1.97 -29.61 12.92
N MET A 89 -0.94 -30.45 12.98
CA MET A 89 0.41 -30.05 12.59
C MET A 89 0.50 -29.74 11.09
N ALA A 90 -0.09 -30.59 10.24
CA ALA A 90 -0.16 -30.36 8.81
C ALA A 90 -0.96 -29.09 8.45
N GLY A 91 -2.08 -28.85 9.14
CA GLY A 91 -2.89 -27.63 9.02
C GLY A 91 -2.09 -26.37 9.37
N ALA A 92 -1.37 -26.38 10.49
CA ALA A 92 -0.57 -25.25 10.94
C ALA A 92 0.58 -24.92 9.97
N ILE A 93 1.29 -25.96 9.50
CA ILE A 93 2.38 -25.81 8.53
C ILE A 93 1.84 -25.26 7.21
N SER A 94 0.76 -25.86 6.67
CA SER A 94 0.17 -25.42 5.40
C SER A 94 -0.35 -23.98 5.48
N ALA A 95 -1.06 -23.61 6.54
CA ALA A 95 -1.52 -22.24 6.78
C ALA A 95 -0.34 -21.25 6.88
N THR A 96 0.74 -21.64 7.56
CA THR A 96 1.96 -20.81 7.66
C THR A 96 2.63 -20.63 6.31
N VAL A 97 2.82 -21.71 5.54
CA VAL A 97 3.44 -21.64 4.21
C VAL A 97 2.63 -20.74 3.28
N VAL A 98 1.30 -20.92 3.23
CA VAL A 98 0.42 -20.07 2.43
C VAL A 98 0.51 -18.61 2.86
N SER A 99 0.49 -18.35 4.18
CA SER A 99 0.59 -16.99 4.73
C SER A 99 1.90 -16.32 4.33
N VAL A 100 3.03 -17.02 4.48
CA VAL A 100 4.36 -16.50 4.11
C VAL A 100 4.46 -16.22 2.62
N LEU A 101 3.93 -17.11 1.76
CA LEU A 101 3.91 -16.91 0.32
C LEU A 101 3.09 -15.67 -0.08
N LEU A 102 1.89 -15.52 0.48
CA LEU A 102 1.04 -14.35 0.24
C LEU A 102 1.69 -13.06 0.74
N MET A 103 2.34 -13.09 1.90
CA MET A 103 3.09 -11.96 2.44
C MET A 103 4.24 -11.56 1.52
N ALA A 104 4.99 -12.53 0.98
CA ALA A 104 6.07 -12.27 0.04
C ALA A 104 5.56 -11.63 -1.26
N VAL A 105 4.46 -12.13 -1.81
CA VAL A 105 3.81 -11.55 -3.00
C VAL A 105 3.35 -10.12 -2.72
N ALA A 106 2.65 -9.89 -1.61
CA ALA A 106 2.19 -8.56 -1.22
C ALA A 106 3.37 -7.59 -1.02
N LEU A 107 4.46 -8.03 -0.40
CA LEU A 107 5.68 -7.24 -0.23
C LEU A 107 6.27 -6.80 -1.57
N VAL A 108 6.35 -7.71 -2.55
CA VAL A 108 6.81 -7.37 -3.91
C VAL A 108 5.89 -6.32 -4.54
N LEU A 109 4.57 -6.48 -4.43
CA LEU A 109 3.61 -5.50 -4.95
C LEU A 109 3.74 -4.12 -4.28
N TYR A 110 3.91 -4.07 -2.95
CA TYR A 110 4.16 -2.82 -2.23
C TYR A 110 5.45 -2.15 -2.68
N ILE A 111 6.54 -2.91 -2.85
CA ILE A 111 7.81 -2.39 -3.36
C ILE A 111 7.64 -1.85 -4.78
N LEU A 112 6.90 -2.55 -5.65
CA LEU A 112 6.60 -2.07 -7.01
C LEU A 112 5.84 -0.75 -6.98
N VAL A 113 4.84 -0.60 -6.10
CA VAL A 113 4.13 0.67 -5.90
C VAL A 113 5.08 1.76 -5.41
N LEU A 114 5.94 1.49 -4.42
CA LEU A 114 6.89 2.48 -3.88
C LEU A 114 7.92 2.94 -4.93
N VAL A 115 8.48 2.00 -5.69
CA VAL A 115 9.40 2.29 -6.80
C VAL A 115 8.69 3.06 -7.89
N GLY A 116 7.46 2.68 -8.22
CA GLY A 116 6.64 3.36 -9.21
C GLY A 116 6.25 4.79 -8.79
N ILE A 117 5.92 5.01 -7.52
CA ILE A 117 5.75 6.36 -6.95
C ILE A 117 7.04 7.15 -7.10
N LYS A 118 8.20 6.59 -6.69
CA LYS A 118 9.51 7.27 -6.81
C LYS A 118 9.84 7.62 -8.27
N LYS A 119 9.53 6.73 -9.21
CA LYS A 119 9.79 6.91 -10.65
C LYS A 119 8.68 7.67 -11.39
N ARG A 120 7.61 8.12 -10.72
CA ARG A 120 6.46 8.82 -11.34
C ARG A 120 5.75 8.01 -12.42
N TRP A 121 5.72 6.67 -12.28
CA TRP A 121 5.03 5.81 -13.23
C TRP A 121 3.51 5.86 -13.03
N GLY A 122 2.75 6.22 -14.07
CA GLY A 122 1.29 6.35 -13.98
C GLY A 122 0.57 5.08 -13.54
N TRP A 123 1.08 3.91 -13.96
CA TRP A 123 0.51 2.60 -13.58
C TRP A 123 0.71 2.26 -12.10
N ALA A 124 1.70 2.86 -11.42
CA ALA A 124 1.95 2.60 -10.01
C ALA A 124 0.78 3.06 -9.12
N ARG A 125 0.12 4.15 -9.52
CA ARG A 125 -1.09 4.63 -8.86
C ARG A 125 -2.23 3.63 -9.03
N ILE A 126 -2.40 3.09 -10.24
CA ILE A 126 -3.44 2.10 -10.54
C ILE A 126 -3.21 0.82 -9.73
N LEU A 127 -1.98 0.30 -9.73
CA LEU A 127 -1.62 -0.87 -8.93
C LEU A 127 -1.90 -0.64 -7.44
N GLY A 128 -1.51 0.52 -6.89
CA GLY A 128 -1.78 0.85 -5.50
C GLY A 128 -3.28 0.97 -5.19
N ILE A 129 -4.09 1.49 -6.12
CA ILE A 129 -5.55 1.56 -5.97
C ILE A 129 -6.13 0.15 -5.88
N VAL A 130 -5.75 -0.74 -6.79
CA VAL A 130 -6.23 -2.14 -6.77
C VAL A 130 -5.84 -2.81 -5.46
N LEU A 131 -4.58 -2.65 -5.03
CA LEU A 131 -4.08 -3.25 -3.79
C LEU A 131 -4.81 -2.71 -2.56
N ALA A 132 -5.05 -1.39 -2.48
CA ALA A 132 -5.76 -0.77 -1.37
C ALA A 132 -7.23 -1.20 -1.33
N ILE A 133 -7.92 -1.29 -2.47
CA ILE A 133 -9.31 -1.78 -2.55
C ILE A 133 -9.38 -3.24 -2.09
N LEU A 134 -8.53 -4.11 -2.63
CA LEU A 134 -8.50 -5.52 -2.24
C LEU A 134 -8.19 -5.67 -0.74
N GLY A 135 -7.19 -4.94 -0.24
CA GLY A 135 -6.84 -4.94 1.18
C GLY A 135 -8.02 -4.54 2.07
N VAL A 136 -8.70 -3.43 1.74
CA VAL A 136 -9.88 -2.98 2.50
C VAL A 136 -11.03 -3.98 2.41
N LEU A 137 -11.26 -4.61 1.25
CA LEU A 137 -12.31 -5.62 1.10
C LEU A 137 -12.01 -6.86 1.92
N PHE A 138 -10.80 -7.45 1.80
CA PHE A 138 -10.46 -8.67 2.54
C PHE A 138 -10.45 -8.44 4.06
N VAL A 139 -9.80 -7.38 4.53
CA VAL A 139 -9.75 -7.06 5.97
C VAL A 139 -11.11 -6.61 6.47
N GLY A 140 -11.83 -5.81 5.70
CA GLY A 140 -13.19 -5.37 6.03
C GLY A 140 -14.14 -6.55 6.20
N ILE A 141 -14.13 -7.51 5.27
CA ILE A 141 -14.93 -8.74 5.38
C ILE A 141 -14.55 -9.51 6.66
N ALA A 142 -13.25 -9.69 6.93
CA ALA A 142 -12.78 -10.38 8.13
C ALA A 142 -13.30 -9.71 9.42
N LEU A 143 -13.23 -8.38 9.50
CA LEU A 143 -13.76 -7.59 10.62
C LEU A 143 -15.27 -7.80 10.83
N PHE A 144 -16.07 -7.86 9.76
CA PHE A 144 -17.52 -8.08 9.87
C PHE A 144 -17.91 -9.54 10.10
N SER A 145 -17.07 -10.50 9.69
CA SER A 145 -17.30 -11.92 9.94
C SER A 145 -17.01 -12.35 11.39
N GLY A 146 -16.45 -11.45 12.21
CA GLY A 146 -16.14 -11.73 13.62
C GLY A 146 -15.06 -12.79 13.78
N THR A 147 -13.93 -12.66 13.07
CA THR A 147 -12.82 -13.60 13.16
C THR A 147 -12.43 -13.84 14.64
N PRO A 148 -12.54 -15.08 15.13
CA PRO A 148 -12.30 -15.38 16.54
C PRO A 148 -10.80 -15.49 16.74
N MET A 149 -10.13 -14.38 17.05
CA MET A 149 -8.86 -14.45 17.78
C MET A 149 -9.17 -14.12 19.23
N ALA A 150 -9.08 -15.11 20.11
CA ALA A 150 -9.35 -14.91 21.52
C ALA A 150 -8.16 -14.24 22.24
N GLY A 151 -8.45 -13.47 23.29
CA GLY A 151 -7.45 -12.89 24.18
C GLY A 151 -6.74 -11.63 23.66
N GLY A 152 -5.65 -11.25 24.32
CA GLY A 152 -4.95 -9.98 24.07
C GLY A 152 -4.36 -9.84 22.66
N LEU A 153 -3.94 -10.95 22.04
CA LEU A 153 -3.46 -10.96 20.65
C LEU A 153 -4.59 -10.62 19.66
N GLY A 154 -5.80 -11.11 19.89
CA GLY A 154 -6.95 -10.81 19.05
C GLY A 154 -7.32 -9.32 19.07
N ILE A 155 -7.29 -8.69 20.24
CA ILE A 155 -7.51 -7.24 20.37
C ILE A 155 -6.42 -6.47 19.61
N LEU A 156 -5.15 -6.88 19.70
CA LEU A 156 -4.06 -6.23 18.98
C LEU A 156 -4.23 -6.34 17.46
N VAL A 157 -4.56 -7.54 16.95
CA VAL A 157 -4.81 -7.77 15.52
C VAL A 157 -6.02 -6.95 15.05
N LEU A 158 -7.11 -6.91 15.82
CA LEU A 158 -8.28 -6.09 15.53
C LEU A 158 -7.91 -4.61 15.38
N VAL A 159 -7.10 -4.06 16.30
CA VAL A 159 -6.64 -2.67 16.23
C VAL A 159 -5.80 -2.44 14.97
N LEU A 160 -4.90 -3.36 14.64
CA LEU A 160 -4.09 -3.28 13.43
C LEU A 160 -4.93 -3.35 12.16
N ASP A 161 -5.95 -4.19 12.12
CA ASP A 161 -6.86 -4.32 10.98
C ASP A 161 -7.69 -3.06 10.77
N VAL A 162 -8.19 -2.46 11.85
CA VAL A 162 -8.87 -1.16 11.78
C VAL A 162 -7.91 -0.07 11.28
N LEU A 163 -6.69 0.00 11.80
CA LEU A 163 -5.68 0.94 11.33
C LEU A 163 -5.31 0.70 9.87
N PHE A 164 -5.22 -0.55 9.44
CA PHE A 164 -4.95 -0.93 8.06
C PHE A 164 -6.04 -0.40 7.14
N VAL A 165 -7.31 -0.60 7.49
CA VAL A 165 -8.45 -0.08 6.71
C VAL A 165 -8.40 1.45 6.64
N LEU A 166 -8.19 2.13 7.77
CA LEU A 166 -8.12 3.60 7.82
C LEU A 166 -7.00 4.15 6.93
N VAL A 167 -5.81 3.54 7.01
CA VAL A 167 -4.65 3.93 6.19
C VAL A 167 -4.95 3.74 4.72
N ASN A 168 -5.55 2.61 4.32
CA ASN A 168 -5.85 2.33 2.91
C ASN A 168 -6.98 3.22 2.37
N VAL A 169 -8.02 3.50 3.16
CA VAL A 169 -9.06 4.45 2.78
C VAL A 169 -8.47 5.84 2.56
N TYR A 170 -7.62 6.31 3.48
CA TYR A 170 -6.94 7.60 3.32
C TYR A 170 -5.98 7.58 2.12
N TRP A 171 -5.27 6.47 1.88
CA TRP A 171 -4.45 6.27 0.71
C TRP A 171 -5.25 6.42 -0.59
N LEU A 172 -6.46 5.83 -0.66
CA LEU A 172 -7.35 5.95 -1.81
C LEU A 172 -7.78 7.41 -2.03
N VAL A 173 -8.13 8.14 -0.98
CA VAL A 173 -8.45 9.58 -1.06
C VAL A 173 -7.28 10.37 -1.67
N LEU A 174 -6.04 10.07 -1.26
CA LEU A 174 -4.84 10.69 -1.84
C LEU A 174 -4.63 10.27 -3.30
N ALA A 175 -4.86 9.00 -3.63
CA ALA A 175 -4.65 8.45 -4.97
C ALA A 175 -5.64 9.03 -6.00
N PHE A 176 -6.87 9.35 -5.59
CA PHE A 176 -7.86 10.03 -6.43
C PHE A 176 -7.72 11.56 -6.45
N ASN A 177 -6.78 12.13 -5.69
CA ASN A 177 -6.55 13.58 -5.71
C ASN A 177 -6.03 14.04 -7.09
N GLY A 178 -6.70 15.03 -7.69
CA GLY A 178 -6.36 15.56 -9.00
C GLY A 178 -4.90 16.05 -9.13
N LYS A 179 -4.32 16.61 -8.06
CA LYS A 179 -2.91 17.07 -8.05
C LYS A 179 -1.93 15.90 -8.14
N VAL A 180 -2.25 14.78 -7.47
CA VAL A 180 -1.47 13.55 -7.54
C VAL A 180 -1.59 12.94 -8.93
N GLY A 181 -2.81 12.91 -9.50
CA GLY A 181 -3.04 12.44 -10.86
C GLY A 181 -2.25 13.22 -11.91
N ALA A 182 -2.30 14.55 -11.87
CA ALA A 182 -1.54 15.42 -12.77
C ALA A 182 -0.02 15.30 -12.60
N TRP A 183 0.45 14.94 -11.41
CA TRP A 183 1.88 14.69 -11.17
C TRP A 183 2.37 13.41 -11.85
N PHE A 184 1.55 12.36 -11.88
CA PHE A 184 1.85 11.11 -12.57
C PHE A 184 1.67 11.19 -14.10
N ALA A 185 0.72 11.98 -14.59
CA ALA A 185 0.42 12.09 -16.03
C ALA A 185 1.53 12.79 -16.84
N ARG A 186 2.34 13.65 -16.22
CA ARG A 186 3.38 14.44 -16.91
C ARG A 186 4.65 13.68 -17.31
N ARG A 187 4.71 12.37 -17.09
CA ARG A 187 5.81 11.52 -17.57
C ARG A 187 5.38 10.63 -18.75
N ASN A 188 4.12 10.69 -19.16
CA ASN A 188 3.63 10.02 -20.37
C ASN A 188 3.93 10.87 -21.61
#